data_AF-A0A1W2TWV2-F1
#
_entry.id   AF-A0A1W2TWV2-F1
#
_cell.length_a   1.000
_cell.length_b   1.000
_cell.length_c   1.000
_cell.angle_alpha   90.00
_cell.angle_beta   90.00
_cell.angle_gamma   90.00
#
_symmetry.space_group_name_H-M   'P 1'
#
loop_
_entity.id
_entity.type
_entity.pdbx_description
1 polymer ?
#
loop_
_entity_poly.entity_id
_entity_poly.type
_entity_poly.pdbx_seq_one_letter_code
_entity_poly.pdbx_strand_id
1 'polypeptide(L)'
;MTSTSLADLHGFLDADKAPEGLLESRAQYDERAIRALPRNVGVNLDKLEFVRGSSYQLTPEFSRDLRRLSEKVSVHNAVKASSETVKSMGEPVMADGIYPMMQLLDEECPDADAEFGGMDQRKTFALSHDTMAKVGFKVRVHLMNPMVPGLAGGKMSSSDAKSKIDLFDDAVMIHKKITKTHCPPGVTQRNVTMAFIQHIILPYSELR
;
A
#
# COMPACT_ATOMS: atom_id res chain seq x y z
N MET A 1 6.24 -18.24 -5.35
CA MET A 1 6.29 -17.86 -3.92
C MET A 1 5.66 -16.48 -3.81
N THR A 2 4.95 -16.15 -2.73
CA THR A 2 4.32 -14.82 -2.60
C THR A 2 5.08 -14.05 -1.53
N SER A 3 5.57 -12.86 -1.87
CA SER A 3 6.26 -11.98 -0.94
C SER A 3 5.38 -10.79 -0.55
N THR A 4 5.48 -10.36 0.71
CA THR A 4 4.92 -9.11 1.22
C THR A 4 6.05 -8.19 1.62
N SER A 5 6.16 -7.04 0.97
CA SER A 5 7.16 -6.04 1.30
C SER A 5 6.74 -5.18 2.48
N LEU A 6 7.56 -5.16 3.53
CA LEU A 6 7.47 -4.21 4.65
C LEU A 6 8.33 -2.99 4.29
N ALA A 7 7.69 -2.02 3.64
CA ALA A 7 8.34 -0.84 3.06
C ALA A 7 8.66 0.23 4.13
N ASP A 8 9.58 -0.09 5.04
CA ASP A 8 9.95 0.77 6.17
C ASP A 8 10.61 2.09 5.72
N LEU A 9 11.54 2.07 4.78
CA LEU A 9 12.14 3.31 4.24
C LEU A 9 11.11 4.17 3.49
N HIS A 10 10.12 3.56 2.85
CA HIS A 10 9.02 4.31 2.24
C HIS A 10 8.17 5.01 3.32
N GLY A 11 7.94 4.36 4.46
CA GLY A 11 7.25 4.96 5.61
C GLY A 11 7.98 6.17 6.20
N PHE A 12 9.30 6.21 6.09
CA PHE A 12 10.12 7.38 6.44
C PHE A 12 9.99 8.51 5.41
N LEU A 13 10.03 8.18 4.12
CA LEU A 13 9.95 9.17 3.02
C LEU A 13 8.56 9.81 2.85
N ASP A 14 7.49 9.15 3.30
CA ASP A 14 6.12 9.66 3.21
C ASP A 14 5.79 10.64 4.34
N ALA A 15 6.35 11.86 4.23
CA ALA A 15 6.05 13.02 5.08
C ALA A 15 6.11 12.73 6.59
N ASP A 16 7.17 12.05 7.05
CA ASP A 16 7.40 11.68 8.45
C ASP A 16 6.27 10.85 9.09
N LYS A 17 5.50 10.10 8.29
CA LYS A 17 4.46 9.19 8.83
C LYS A 17 5.04 8.25 9.88
N ALA A 18 6.29 7.81 9.71
CA ALA A 18 7.03 7.02 10.67
C ALA A 18 8.41 7.67 10.95
N PRO A 19 8.66 8.14 12.19
CA PRO A 19 9.99 8.56 12.60
C PRO A 19 11.00 7.42 12.45
N GLU A 20 12.24 7.75 12.08
CA GLU A 20 13.31 6.77 11.84
C GLU A 20 13.50 5.77 13.00
N GLY A 21 13.50 6.28 14.24
CA GLY A 21 13.64 5.44 15.44
C GLY A 21 12.48 4.46 15.71
N LEU A 22 11.34 4.60 15.01
CA LEU A 22 10.17 3.73 15.15
C LEU A 22 9.99 2.76 13.98
N LEU A 23 10.81 2.84 12.93
CA LEU A 23 10.66 2.02 11.72
C LEU A 23 10.67 0.53 12.03
N GLU A 24 11.60 0.08 12.88
CA GLU A 24 11.70 -1.32 13.24
C GLU A 24 10.48 -1.80 14.03
N SER A 25 10.04 -1.02 15.03
CA SER A 25 8.86 -1.38 15.83
C SER A 25 7.59 -1.43 14.99
N ARG A 26 7.45 -0.51 14.02
CA ARG A 26 6.32 -0.52 13.08
C ARG A 26 6.37 -1.69 12.11
N ALA A 27 7.52 -1.99 11.54
CA ALA A 27 7.68 -3.14 10.66
C ALA A 27 7.32 -4.45 11.38
N GLN A 28 7.79 -4.63 12.63
CA GLN A 28 7.43 -5.79 13.46
C GLN A 28 5.93 -5.85 13.78
N TYR A 29 5.32 -4.70 14.05
CA TYR A 29 3.88 -4.61 14.29
C TYR A 29 3.08 -5.01 13.05
N ASP A 30 3.40 -4.43 11.89
CA ASP A 30 2.73 -4.69 10.62
C ASP A 30 2.90 -6.15 10.19
N GLU A 31 4.09 -6.73 10.35
CA GLU A 31 4.31 -8.17 10.08
C GLU A 31 3.37 -9.04 10.92
N ARG A 32 3.28 -8.78 12.22
CA ARG A 32 2.42 -9.55 13.14
C ARG A 32 0.94 -9.39 12.78
N ALA A 33 0.51 -8.16 12.49
CA ALA A 33 -0.86 -7.87 12.09
C ALA A 33 -1.24 -8.56 10.77
N ILE A 34 -0.40 -8.41 9.74
CA ILE A 34 -0.62 -9.01 8.42
C ILE A 34 -0.54 -10.53 8.48
N ARG A 35 0.25 -11.12 9.38
CA ARG A 35 0.29 -12.57 9.59
C ARG A 35 -0.94 -13.09 10.34
N ALA A 36 -1.46 -12.33 11.30
CA ALA A 36 -2.59 -12.74 12.13
C ALA A 36 -3.92 -12.76 11.35
N LEU A 37 -4.17 -11.75 10.51
CA LEU A 37 -5.41 -11.61 9.72
C LEU A 37 -5.75 -12.84 8.84
N PRO A 38 -4.91 -13.24 7.87
CA PRO A 38 -5.16 -14.38 6.99
C PRO A 38 -5.15 -15.71 7.76
N ARG A 39 -4.30 -15.83 8.80
CA ARG A 39 -4.27 -17.03 9.65
C ARG A 39 -5.60 -17.24 10.38
N ASN A 40 -6.21 -16.18 10.91
CA ASN A 40 -7.50 -16.24 11.61
C ASN A 40 -8.67 -16.61 10.69
N VAL A 41 -8.54 -16.37 9.38
CA VAL A 41 -9.55 -16.78 8.38
C VAL A 41 -9.23 -18.12 7.71
N GLY A 42 -8.21 -18.85 8.17
CA GLY A 42 -7.89 -20.21 7.72
C GLY A 42 -6.96 -20.29 6.51
N VAL A 43 -6.32 -19.20 6.11
CA VAL A 43 -5.39 -19.18 4.96
C VAL A 43 -4.03 -19.76 5.38
N ASN A 44 -3.50 -20.69 4.58
CA ASN A 44 -2.14 -21.23 4.77
C ASN A 44 -1.08 -20.18 4.34
N LEU A 45 -0.12 -19.92 5.22
CA LEU A 45 0.95 -18.94 5.04
C LEU A 45 2.32 -19.55 4.69
N ASP A 46 2.43 -20.86 4.45
CA ASP A 46 3.70 -21.54 4.19
C ASP A 46 4.44 -20.99 2.96
N LYS A 47 3.69 -20.43 2.00
CA LYS A 47 4.22 -19.82 0.77
C LYS A 47 4.36 -18.29 0.84
N LEU A 48 4.08 -17.70 2.01
CA LEU A 48 4.14 -16.27 2.24
C LEU A 48 5.44 -15.89 2.94
N GLU A 49 6.24 -15.07 2.27
CA GLU A 49 7.48 -14.52 2.81
C GLU A 49 7.33 -13.02 3.09
N PHE A 50 7.90 -12.57 4.19
CA PHE A 50 7.97 -11.15 4.53
C PHE A 50 9.38 -10.65 4.24
N VAL A 51 9.49 -9.61 3.42
CA VAL A 51 10.76 -9.01 3.04
C VAL A 51 10.76 -7.56 3.50
N ARG A 52 11.82 -7.13 4.19
CA ARG A 52 11.94 -5.75 4.69
C ARG A 52 12.63 -4.88 3.65
N GLY A 53 12.07 -3.72 3.30
CA GLY A 53 12.63 -2.82 2.29
C GLY A 53 14.08 -2.44 2.58
N SER A 54 14.38 -2.04 3.82
CA SER A 54 15.74 -1.71 4.26
C SER A 54 16.78 -2.83 4.12
N SER A 55 16.37 -4.09 3.95
CA SER A 55 17.32 -5.21 3.77
C SER A 55 18.05 -5.17 2.42
N TYR A 56 17.48 -4.53 1.40
CA TYR A 56 18.06 -4.45 0.06
C TYR A 56 18.11 -3.03 -0.51
N GLN A 57 17.25 -2.11 -0.08
CA GLN A 57 17.15 -0.75 -0.64
C GLN A 57 18.39 0.12 -0.37
N LEU A 58 19.21 -0.24 0.62
CA LEU A 58 20.46 0.48 0.95
C LEU A 58 21.70 -0.15 0.30
N THR A 59 21.53 -1.18 -0.51
CA THR A 59 22.65 -1.84 -1.19
C THR A 59 23.26 -0.94 -2.28
N PRO A 60 24.56 -1.12 -2.60
CA PRO A 60 25.20 -0.42 -3.71
C PRO A 60 24.49 -0.66 -5.05
N GLU A 61 23.98 -1.86 -5.27
CA GLU A 61 23.25 -2.27 -6.47
C GLU A 61 21.96 -1.46 -6.62
N PHE A 62 21.12 -1.44 -5.57
CA PHE A 62 19.88 -0.68 -5.57
C PHE A 62 20.14 0.82 -5.76
N SER A 63 21.16 1.35 -5.08
CA SER A 63 21.56 2.76 -5.20
C SER A 63 22.01 3.13 -6.62
N ARG A 64 22.71 2.22 -7.31
CA ARG A 64 23.13 2.40 -8.70
C ARG A 64 21.91 2.41 -9.63
N ASP A 65 21.00 1.46 -9.47
CA ASP A 65 19.83 1.34 -10.35
C ASP A 65 18.82 2.47 -10.11
N LEU A 66 18.71 2.99 -8.89
CA LEU A 66 17.96 4.21 -8.58
C LEU A 66 18.51 5.43 -9.33
N ARG A 67 19.84 5.57 -9.43
CA ARG A 67 20.47 6.63 -10.24
C ARG A 67 20.17 6.47 -11.73
N ARG A 68 20.15 5.23 -12.25
CA ARG A 68 19.79 4.96 -13.65
C ARG A 68 18.34 5.34 -13.95
N LEU A 69 17.42 5.07 -13.03
CA LEU A 69 16.03 5.55 -13.15
C LEU A 69 15.96 7.08 -13.11
N SER A 70 16.71 7.73 -12.21
CA SER A 70 16.70 9.19 -12.09
C SER A 70 17.18 9.92 -13.36
N GLU A 71 17.98 9.27 -14.20
CA GLU A 71 18.39 9.79 -15.51
C GLU A 71 17.25 9.76 -16.54
N LYS A 72 16.31 8.82 -16.41
CA LYS A 72 15.25 8.57 -17.39
C LYS A 72 13.89 9.14 -16.99
N VAL A 73 13.62 9.27 -15.70
CA VAL A 73 12.35 9.77 -15.17
C VAL A 73 12.41 11.27 -15.00
N SER A 74 11.46 12.00 -15.60
CA SER A 74 11.33 13.43 -15.37
C SER A 74 10.75 13.71 -13.98
N VAL A 75 11.14 14.85 -13.39
CA VAL A 75 10.60 15.31 -12.10
C VAL A 75 9.06 15.36 -12.13
N HIS A 76 8.50 15.86 -13.23
CA HIS A 76 7.04 15.92 -13.41
C HIS A 76 6.38 14.53 -13.32
N ASN A 77 6.95 13.53 -14.00
CA ASN A 77 6.40 12.18 -13.99
C ASN A 77 6.55 11.50 -12.63
N ALA A 78 7.68 11.71 -11.94
CA ALA A 78 7.90 11.17 -10.60
C ALA A 78 6.87 11.74 -9.58
N VAL A 79 6.72 13.06 -9.52
CA VAL A 79 5.75 13.72 -8.62
C VAL A 79 4.30 13.36 -8.99
N LYS A 80 4.01 13.21 -10.28
CA LYS A 80 2.68 12.75 -10.73
C LYS A 80 2.40 11.32 -10.25
N ALA A 81 3.39 10.43 -10.31
CA ALA A 81 3.24 9.04 -9.88
C ALA A 81 2.92 8.91 -8.39
N SER A 82 3.57 9.71 -7.53
CA SER A 82 3.35 9.70 -6.08
C SER A 82 2.13 10.48 -5.59
N SER A 83 1.50 11.28 -6.44
CA SER A 83 0.41 12.20 -6.05
C SER A 83 -0.81 11.58 -5.34
N GLU A 84 -1.05 10.28 -5.51
CA GLU A 84 -2.18 9.58 -4.88
C GLU A 84 -1.79 8.70 -3.69
N THR A 85 -0.49 8.42 -3.54
CA THR A 85 0.09 7.52 -2.53
C THR A 85 0.79 8.29 -1.42
N VAL A 86 1.61 9.28 -1.79
CA VAL A 86 2.36 10.13 -0.85
C VAL A 86 1.53 11.35 -0.46
N LYS A 87 1.57 11.72 0.82
CA LYS A 87 0.83 12.87 1.31
C LYS A 87 1.50 14.17 0.86
N SER A 88 0.90 14.87 -0.10
CA SER A 88 1.35 16.21 -0.48
C SER A 88 1.04 17.22 0.64
N MET A 89 2.09 17.84 1.20
CA MET A 89 2.02 18.82 2.29
C MET A 89 2.31 20.26 1.81
N GLY A 90 2.44 20.48 0.51
CA GLY A 90 2.80 21.79 -0.06
C GLY A 90 3.61 21.65 -1.34
N GLU A 91 4.76 22.33 -1.38
CA GLU A 91 5.71 22.20 -2.49
C GLU A 91 6.30 20.78 -2.53
N PRO A 92 6.36 20.13 -3.72
CA PRO A 92 6.92 18.80 -3.84
C PRO A 92 8.37 18.75 -3.38
N VAL A 93 8.70 17.79 -2.53
CA VAL A 93 10.07 17.55 -2.07
C VAL A 93 10.72 16.43 -2.86
N MET A 94 12.05 16.29 -2.76
CA MET A 94 12.78 15.23 -3.45
C MET A 94 12.27 13.82 -3.09
N ALA A 95 11.81 13.64 -1.85
CA ALA A 95 11.23 12.37 -1.39
C ALA A 95 10.00 11.97 -2.24
N ASP A 96 9.17 12.93 -2.66
CA ASP A 96 7.98 12.66 -3.49
C ASP A 96 8.36 12.09 -4.86
N GLY A 97 9.54 12.44 -5.37
CA GLY A 97 10.07 11.89 -6.62
C GLY A 97 10.82 10.57 -6.42
N ILE A 98 11.57 10.43 -5.33
CA ILE A 98 12.35 9.22 -5.02
C ILE A 98 11.45 8.04 -4.66
N TYR A 99 10.39 8.28 -3.89
CA TYR A 99 9.44 7.26 -3.43
C TYR A 99 8.93 6.35 -4.56
N PRO A 100 8.33 6.86 -5.66
CA PRO A 100 7.82 5.99 -6.71
C PRO A 100 8.94 5.27 -7.47
N MET A 101 10.15 5.87 -7.59
CA MET A 101 11.28 5.19 -8.22
C MET A 101 11.80 4.03 -7.36
N MET A 102 11.78 4.17 -6.03
CA MET A 102 12.09 3.07 -5.11
C MET A 102 11.06 1.95 -5.24
N GLN A 103 9.77 2.28 -5.29
CA GLN A 103 8.71 1.29 -5.48
C GLN A 103 8.86 0.53 -6.83
N LEU A 104 9.27 1.20 -7.90
CA LEU A 104 9.57 0.54 -9.19
C LEU A 104 10.69 -0.50 -9.06
N LEU A 105 11.76 -0.20 -8.31
CA LEU A 105 12.87 -1.13 -8.10
C LEU A 105 12.52 -2.27 -7.12
N ASP A 106 11.53 -2.06 -6.26
CA ASP A 106 10.99 -3.12 -5.40
C ASP A 106 10.32 -4.25 -6.21
N GLU A 107 10.01 -4.05 -7.49
CA GLU A 107 9.59 -5.13 -8.39
C GLU A 107 10.77 -6.05 -8.79
N GLU A 108 12.00 -5.50 -8.87
CA GLU A 108 13.21 -6.23 -9.29
C GLU A 108 13.91 -6.92 -8.12
N CYS A 109 13.99 -6.27 -6.96
CA CYS A 109 14.77 -6.76 -5.80
C CYS A 109 14.18 -7.96 -5.01
N PRO A 110 13.03 -8.52 -5.39
CA PRO A 110 12.62 -9.90 -5.09
C PRO A 110 12.38 -10.75 -6.35
N ASP A 111 12.71 -10.24 -7.54
CA ASP A 111 12.38 -10.78 -8.87
C ASP A 111 10.91 -11.21 -8.99
N ALA A 112 10.00 -10.29 -8.68
CA ALA A 112 8.56 -10.58 -8.65
C ALA A 112 7.99 -10.60 -10.07
N ASP A 113 7.15 -11.57 -10.44
CA ASP A 113 6.48 -11.56 -11.76
C ASP A 113 5.33 -10.54 -11.84
N ALA A 114 4.72 -10.25 -10.70
CA ALA A 114 3.56 -9.39 -10.58
C ALA A 114 3.58 -8.63 -9.25
N GLU A 115 3.07 -7.40 -9.25
CA GLU A 115 2.81 -6.58 -8.07
C GLU A 115 1.30 -6.43 -7.87
N PHE A 116 0.85 -6.58 -6.62
CA PHE A 116 -0.54 -6.39 -6.22
C PHE A 116 -0.66 -5.18 -5.32
N GLY A 117 -1.56 -4.26 -5.65
CA GLY A 117 -1.77 -3.03 -4.89
C GLY A 117 -3.16 -2.42 -5.08
N GLY A 118 -3.41 -1.32 -4.39
CA GLY A 118 -4.66 -0.57 -4.52
C GLY A 118 -4.78 0.17 -5.85
N MET A 119 -6.01 0.48 -6.26
CA MET A 119 -6.27 1.36 -7.41
C MET A 119 -5.63 2.75 -7.29
N ASP A 120 -5.29 3.20 -6.09
CA ASP A 120 -4.54 4.43 -5.83
C ASP A 120 -3.05 4.35 -6.21
N GLN A 121 -2.51 3.15 -6.43
CA GLN A 121 -1.14 2.93 -6.92
C GLN A 121 -1.05 2.94 -8.46
N ARG A 122 -2.17 3.09 -9.17
CA ARG A 122 -2.25 3.03 -10.64
C ARG A 122 -1.25 3.93 -11.35
N LYS A 123 -0.96 5.12 -10.81
CA LYS A 123 -0.01 6.06 -11.43
C LYS A 123 1.44 5.58 -11.30
N THR A 124 1.80 4.96 -10.19
CA THR A 124 3.11 4.31 -10.02
C THR A 124 3.25 3.13 -10.98
N PHE A 125 2.23 2.29 -11.09
CA PHE A 125 2.23 1.16 -12.04
C PHE A 125 2.35 1.63 -13.50
N ALA A 126 1.67 2.72 -13.87
CA ALA A 126 1.84 3.32 -15.19
C ALA A 126 3.27 3.84 -15.42
N LEU A 127 3.89 4.46 -14.41
CA LEU A 127 5.29 4.89 -14.48
C LEU A 127 6.25 3.70 -14.65
N SER A 128 6.00 2.59 -13.95
CA SER A 128 6.75 1.33 -14.08
C SER A 128 6.72 0.84 -15.52
N HIS A 129 5.52 0.71 -16.11
CA HIS A 129 5.36 0.28 -17.49
C HIS A 129 6.09 1.18 -18.52
N ASP A 130 6.10 2.50 -18.29
CA ASP A 130 6.75 3.45 -19.19
C ASP A 130 8.28 3.50 -19.05
N THR A 131 8.84 3.07 -17.92
CA THR A 131 10.24 3.35 -17.55
C THR A 131 11.08 2.08 -17.44
N MET A 132 10.56 0.99 -16.89
CA MET A 132 11.36 -0.21 -16.56
C MET A 132 12.02 -0.82 -17.80
N ALA A 133 11.29 -0.91 -18.91
CA ALA A 133 11.86 -1.39 -20.18
C ALA A 133 13.01 -0.51 -20.70
N LYS A 134 12.97 0.81 -20.48
CA LYS A 134 13.99 1.77 -20.94
C LYS A 134 15.31 1.65 -20.17
N VAL A 135 15.25 1.17 -18.93
CA VAL A 135 16.43 0.91 -18.10
C VAL A 135 16.91 -0.55 -18.18
N GLY A 136 16.28 -1.37 -19.03
CA GLY A 136 16.67 -2.76 -19.29
C GLY A 136 16.10 -3.76 -18.29
N PHE A 137 15.09 -3.37 -17.53
CA PHE A 137 14.35 -4.24 -16.62
C PHE A 137 13.09 -4.81 -17.30
N LYS A 138 12.59 -5.94 -16.78
CA LYS A 138 11.34 -6.55 -17.28
C LYS A 138 10.15 -5.73 -16.77
N VAL A 139 9.11 -5.63 -17.58
CA VAL A 139 7.84 -5.03 -17.13
C VAL A 139 7.04 -6.08 -16.38
N ARG A 140 6.59 -5.78 -15.16
CA ARG A 140 5.80 -6.71 -14.34
C ARG A 140 4.30 -6.56 -14.56
N VAL A 141 3.55 -7.57 -14.14
CA VAL A 141 2.08 -7.54 -14.18
C VAL A 141 1.56 -6.81 -12.96
N HIS A 142 0.71 -5.80 -13.15
CA HIS A 142 0.09 -5.07 -12.05
C HIS A 142 -1.36 -5.52 -11.82
N LEU A 143 -1.67 -5.99 -10.62
CA LEU A 143 -3.01 -6.39 -10.18
C LEU A 143 -3.54 -5.35 -9.21
N MET A 144 -4.73 -4.79 -9.49
CA MET A 144 -5.30 -3.70 -8.69
C MET A 144 -6.62 -4.09 -8.03
N ASN A 145 -6.72 -3.93 -6.71
CA ASN A 145 -7.98 -4.08 -5.98
C ASN A 145 -8.75 -2.75 -5.85
N PRO A 146 -10.10 -2.78 -5.86
CA PRO A 146 -10.89 -1.56 -5.67
C PRO A 146 -10.69 -0.99 -4.26
N MET A 147 -10.80 0.33 -4.15
CA MET A 147 -10.69 1.02 -2.86
C MET A 147 -11.96 0.83 -2.06
N VAL A 148 -11.85 0.26 -0.87
CA VAL A 148 -12.96 0.23 0.10
C VAL A 148 -13.06 1.61 0.74
N PRO A 149 -14.21 2.30 0.66
CA PRO A 149 -14.38 3.61 1.26
C PRO A 149 -14.33 3.50 2.80
N GLY A 150 -13.81 4.53 3.44
CA GLY A 150 -13.83 4.67 4.90
C GLY A 150 -15.25 4.90 5.42
N LEU A 151 -15.49 4.63 6.71
CA LEU A 151 -16.81 4.72 7.36
C LEU A 151 -17.46 6.11 7.26
N ALA A 152 -16.67 7.15 7.02
CA ALA A 152 -17.13 8.52 6.82
C ALA A 152 -17.42 8.90 5.35
N GLY A 153 -17.35 7.95 4.40
CA GLY A 153 -17.69 8.15 2.98
C GLY A 153 -16.54 8.64 2.08
N GLY A 154 -15.33 8.82 2.62
CA GLY A 154 -14.11 9.17 1.88
C GLY A 154 -13.13 8.00 1.74
N LYS A 155 -11.85 8.29 1.46
CA LYS A 155 -10.78 7.28 1.58
C LYS A 155 -10.64 6.85 3.04
N MET A 156 -10.42 5.56 3.28
CA MET A 156 -10.09 5.06 4.62
C MET A 156 -8.72 5.62 5.00
N SER A 157 -8.68 6.54 5.96
CA SER A 157 -7.45 7.23 6.37
C SER A 157 -6.91 6.63 7.66
N SER A 158 -5.64 6.28 7.67
CA SER A 158 -4.95 5.87 8.91
C SER A 158 -4.88 7.00 9.94
N SER A 159 -5.02 8.26 9.51
CA SER A 159 -4.95 9.46 10.37
C SER A 159 -6.27 9.84 11.04
N ASP A 160 -7.42 9.39 10.53
CA ASP A 160 -8.72 9.63 11.16
C ASP A 160 -9.26 8.32 11.77
N ALA A 161 -9.09 8.17 13.08
CA ALA A 161 -9.54 7.02 13.85
C ALA A 161 -11.06 6.78 13.77
N LYS A 162 -11.87 7.80 13.43
CA LYS A 162 -13.32 7.67 13.23
C LYS A 162 -13.67 7.10 11.86
N SER A 163 -12.76 7.19 10.89
CA SER A 163 -12.98 6.79 9.50
C SER A 163 -12.71 5.31 9.24
N LYS A 164 -12.14 4.58 10.20
CA LYS A 164 -11.73 3.17 10.07
C LYS A 164 -12.14 2.32 11.26
N ILE A 165 -12.29 1.02 11.03
CA ILE A 165 -12.29 -0.01 12.08
C ILE A 165 -10.84 -0.44 12.28
N ASP A 166 -10.33 -0.30 13.50
CA ASP A 166 -8.97 -0.70 13.86
C ASP A 166 -8.93 -2.17 14.31
N LEU A 167 -7.76 -2.81 14.20
CA LEU A 167 -7.57 -4.22 14.56
C LEU A 167 -7.79 -4.48 16.05
N PHE A 168 -7.63 -3.45 16.88
CA PHE A 168 -7.83 -3.51 18.32
C PHE A 168 -9.11 -2.85 18.80
N ASP A 169 -10.00 -2.44 17.89
CA ASP A 169 -11.32 -1.96 18.32
C ASP A 169 -12.07 -3.09 19.02
N ASP A 170 -12.57 -2.82 20.22
CA ASP A 170 -13.46 -3.76 20.90
C ASP A 170 -14.86 -3.80 20.24
N ALA A 171 -15.67 -4.77 20.64
CA ALA A 171 -17.02 -4.94 20.09
C ALA A 171 -17.92 -3.69 20.25
N VAL A 172 -17.74 -2.92 21.34
CA VAL A 172 -18.53 -1.71 21.61
C VAL A 172 -18.12 -0.59 20.66
N MET A 173 -16.82 -0.41 20.41
CA MET A 173 -16.28 0.54 19.45
C MET A 173 -16.69 0.20 18.03
N ILE A 174 -16.57 -1.07 17.63
CA ILE A 174 -17.01 -1.56 16.32
C ILE A 174 -18.49 -1.26 16.12
N HIS A 175 -19.34 -1.66 17.07
CA HIS A 175 -20.78 -1.39 16.99
C HIS A 175 -21.06 0.10 16.83
N LYS A 176 -20.45 0.95 17.68
CA LYS A 176 -20.62 2.41 17.62
C LYS A 176 -20.19 3.01 16.29
N LYS A 177 -19.09 2.53 15.69
CA LYS A 177 -18.57 2.99 14.39
C LYS A 177 -19.52 2.58 13.25
N ILE A 178 -19.98 1.33 13.25
CA ILE A 178 -20.94 0.83 12.26
C ILE A 178 -22.27 1.59 12.34
N THR A 179 -22.83 1.79 13.54
CA THR A 179 -24.11 2.52 13.69
C THR A 179 -24.04 3.96 13.18
N LYS A 180 -22.87 4.59 13.24
CA LYS A 180 -22.65 5.96 12.73
C LYS A 180 -22.37 6.04 11.24
N THR A 181 -22.17 4.90 10.59
CA THR A 181 -21.81 4.85 9.16
C THR A 181 -23.00 5.29 8.33
N HIS A 182 -22.74 6.13 7.32
CA HIS A 182 -23.77 6.62 6.42
C HIS A 182 -24.28 5.50 5.50
N CYS A 183 -25.51 5.04 5.72
CA CYS A 183 -26.14 3.97 4.93
C CYS A 183 -27.62 4.31 4.61
N PRO A 184 -27.87 5.27 3.70
CA PRO A 184 -29.23 5.68 3.37
C PRO A 184 -30.02 4.58 2.64
N PRO A 185 -31.33 4.43 2.90
CA PRO A 185 -32.18 3.43 2.22
C PRO A 185 -32.20 3.59 0.70
N GLY A 186 -32.11 2.47 -0.03
CA GLY A 186 -32.19 2.45 -1.50
C GLY A 186 -30.94 2.92 -2.25
N VAL A 187 -29.91 3.41 -1.55
CA VAL A 187 -28.67 3.89 -2.17
C VAL A 187 -27.62 2.79 -2.17
N THR A 188 -27.26 2.33 -3.38
CA THR A 188 -26.24 1.29 -3.60
C THR A 188 -24.87 1.88 -3.98
N GLN A 189 -24.84 3.07 -4.59
CA GLN A 189 -23.60 3.72 -5.00
C GLN A 189 -22.96 4.48 -3.84
N ARG A 190 -21.63 4.40 -3.71
CA ARG A 190 -20.85 5.07 -2.64
C ARG A 190 -21.33 4.74 -1.22
N ASN A 191 -21.95 3.57 -1.05
CA ASN A 191 -22.42 3.10 0.25
C ASN A 191 -21.32 2.24 0.89
N VAL A 192 -20.79 2.72 2.03
CA VAL A 192 -19.66 2.08 2.71
C VAL A 192 -20.02 0.69 3.22
N THR A 193 -21.21 0.53 3.79
CA THR A 193 -21.72 -0.75 4.28
C THR A 193 -21.80 -1.76 3.13
N MET A 194 -22.32 -1.36 1.98
CA MET A 194 -22.40 -2.23 0.80
C MET A 194 -21.01 -2.62 0.28
N ALA A 195 -20.07 -1.67 0.22
CA ALA A 195 -18.70 -1.94 -0.21
C ALA A 195 -17.99 -2.93 0.74
N PHE A 196 -18.20 -2.79 2.06
CA PHE A 196 -17.67 -3.71 3.07
C PHE A 196 -18.26 -5.12 2.91
N ILE A 197 -19.57 -5.22 2.67
CA ILE A 197 -20.22 -6.50 2.40
C ILE A 197 -19.61 -7.14 1.13
N GLN A 198 -19.51 -6.39 0.04
CA GLN A 198 -19.05 -6.88 -1.26
C GLN A 198 -17.57 -7.30 -1.28
N HIS A 199 -16.69 -6.55 -0.62
CA HIS A 199 -15.24 -6.76 -0.73
C HIS A 199 -14.61 -7.46 0.47
N ILE A 200 -15.34 -7.61 1.59
CA ILE A 200 -14.82 -8.26 2.80
C ILE A 200 -15.71 -9.43 3.22
N ILE A 201 -17.01 -9.19 3.46
CA ILE A 201 -17.90 -10.23 4.02
C ILE A 201 -18.18 -11.36 3.02
N LEU A 202 -18.52 -11.02 1.77
CA LEU A 202 -18.80 -12.03 0.73
C LEU A 202 -17.55 -12.85 0.40
N PRO A 203 -16.36 -12.25 0.11
CA PRO A 203 -15.15 -13.03 -0.11
C PRO A 203 -14.78 -13.89 1.10
N TYR A 204 -14.98 -13.38 2.33
CA TYR A 204 -14.76 -14.18 3.53
C TYR A 204 -15.69 -15.40 3.61
N SER A 205 -16.95 -15.25 3.19
CA SER A 205 -17.91 -16.36 3.19
C SER A 205 -17.55 -17.47 2.18
N GLU A 206 -16.82 -17.14 1.12
CA GLU A 206 -16.33 -18.09 0.11
C GLU A 206 -15.08 -18.86 0.55
N LEU A 207 -14.37 -18.36 1.57
CA LEU A 207 -13.21 -19.05 2.17
C LEU A 207 -13.61 -20.16 3.15
N ARG A 208 -14.91 -20.27 3.51
CA ARG A 208 -15.46 -21.25 4.44
C ARG A 208 -16.09 -22.45 3.74
#